data_AF-A0A4P2Q469-F1
#
_entry.id   AF-A0A4P2Q469-F1
#
_cell.length_a   1.000
_cell.length_b   1.000
_cell.length_c   1.000
_cell.angle_alpha   90.00
_cell.angle_beta   90.00
_cell.angle_gamma   90.00
#
_symmetry.space_group_name_H-M   'P 1'
#
loop_
_entity.id
_entity.type
_entity.pdbx_description
1 polymer ?
#
loop_
_entity_poly.entity_id
_entity_poly.type
_entity_poly.pdbx_seq_one_letter_code
_entity_poly.pdbx_strand_id
1 'polypeptide(L)' 'MNSTIEAEIFEQHALEAAFLWSYRDAAVLAPLYDFESLGELDERTEAYVDGLRLVCDAGWGDL' A
#
# COMPACT_ATOMS: atom_id res chain seq x y z
N MET A 1 20.25 -6.29 -14.47
CA MET A 1 20.44 -5.86 -13.06
C MET A 1 19.30 -4.96 -12.55
N ASN A 2 18.26 -4.64 -13.34
CA ASN A 2 17.12 -3.83 -12.89
C ASN A 2 16.02 -4.64 -12.18
N SER A 3 15.85 -5.92 -12.52
CA SER A 3 14.70 -6.72 -12.05
C SER A 3 14.73 -7.05 -10.56
N THR A 4 15.90 -7.07 -9.90
CA THR A 4 16.00 -7.39 -8.47
C THR A 4 15.52 -6.23 -7.60
N ILE A 5 15.88 -4.99 -7.95
CA ILE A 5 15.42 -3.79 -7.24
C ILE A 5 13.92 -3.58 -7.46
N GLU A 6 13.43 -3.81 -8.69
CA GLU A 6 12.00 -3.73 -9.01
C GLU A 6 11.17 -4.73 -8.19
N ALA A 7 11.66 -5.96 -8.02
CA ALA A 7 11.00 -6.98 -7.20
C ALA A 7 11.03 -6.64 -5.69
N GLU A 8 12.15 -6.13 -5.17
CA GLU A 8 12.24 -5.70 -3.76
C GLU A 8 11.31 -4.52 -3.46
N ILE A 9 11.21 -3.55 -4.37
CA ILE A 9 10.28 -2.43 -4.23
C ILE A 9 8.83 -2.93 -4.28
N PHE A 10 8.51 -3.84 -5.21
CA PHE A 10 7.18 -4.43 -5.28
C PHE A 10 6.80 -5.16 -3.98
N GLU A 11 7.70 -6.00 -3.47
CA GLU A 11 7.48 -6.73 -2.22
C GLU A 11 7.32 -5.76 -1.04
N GLN A 12 8.14 -4.71 -0.96
CA GLN A 12 8.02 -3.69 0.07
C GLN A 12 6.66 -2.98 0.02
N HIS A 13 6.22 -2.56 -1.17
CA HIS A 13 4.92 -1.90 -1.34
C HIS A 13 3.76 -2.83 -1.00
N ALA A 14 3.84 -4.12 -1.36
CA ALA A 14 2.83 -5.11 -1.06
C ALA A 14 2.71 -5.37 0.45
N LEU A 15 3.85 -5.50 1.13
CA LEU A 15 3.89 -5.69 2.58
C LEU A 15 3.36 -4.46 3.33
N GLU A 16 3.75 -3.25 2.90
CA GLU A 16 3.29 -2.02 3.54
C GLU A 16 1.78 -1.80 3.32
N ALA A 17 1.26 -2.05 2.10
CA ALA A 17 -0.17 -1.99 1.84
C ALA A 17 -0.95 -3.00 2.71
N ALA A 18 -0.47 -4.24 2.86
CA ALA A 18 -1.11 -5.25 3.70
C ALA A 18 -1.10 -4.88 5.19
N PHE A 19 0.01 -4.32 5.68
CA PHE A 19 0.13 -3.83 7.04
C PHE A 19 -0.85 -2.67 7.29
N LEU A 20 -0.86 -1.66 6.40
CA LEU A 20 -1.72 -0.49 6.52
C LEU A 20 -3.20 -0.85 6.46
N TRP A 21 -3.58 -1.80 5.60
CA TRP A 21 -4.96 -2.31 5.54
C TRP A 21 -5.41 -2.91 6.88
N SER A 22 -4.56 -3.74 7.48
CA SER A 22 -4.84 -4.37 8.78
C SER A 22 -4.89 -3.33 9.91
N TYR A 23 -4.00 -2.34 9.86
CA TYR A 23 -3.97 -1.25 10.83
C TYR A 23 -5.21 -0.35 10.72
N ARG A 24 -5.67 -0.08 9.50
CA ARG A 24 -6.90 0.68 9.22
C ARG A 24 -8.14 -0.03 9.76
N ASP A 25 -8.25 -1.34 9.57
CA ASP A 25 -9.36 -2.13 10.10
C ASP A 25 -9.44 -2.02 11.63
N ALA A 26 -8.30 -2.07 12.31
CA ALA A 26 -8.23 -1.86 13.76
C ALA A 26 -8.53 -0.39 14.16
N ALA A 27 -8.03 0.59 13.41
CA ALA A 27 -8.17 2.01 13.71
C ALA A 27 -9.63 2.48 13.65
N VAL A 28 -10.41 2.00 12.67
CA VAL A 28 -11.83 2.33 12.53
C VAL A 28 -12.67 1.91 13.75
N LEU A 29 -12.23 0.89 14.48
CA LEU A 29 -12.91 0.40 15.69
C LEU A 29 -12.39 1.07 16.97
N ALA A 30 -11.30 1.81 16.90
CA ALA A 30 -10.64 2.40 18.06
C ALA A 30 -11.16 3.83 18.32
N PRO A 31 -11.56 4.17 19.56
CA PRO A 31 -12.13 5.49 19.89
C PRO A 31 -11.09 6.63 19.91
N LEU A 32 -9.81 6.32 19.69
CA LEU A 32 -8.72 7.31 19.67
C LEU A 32 -8.50 7.94 18.29
N TYR A 33 -9.09 7.38 17.23
CA TYR A 33 -8.98 7.93 15.89
C TYR A 33 -10.21 8.76 15.58
N ASP A 34 -9.98 10.01 15.20
CA ASP A 34 -11.00 10.84 14.58
C ASP A 34 -11.02 10.63 13.06
N PHE A 35 -11.97 11.27 12.39
CA PHE A 35 -12.13 11.14 10.94
C PHE A 35 -10.94 11.68 10.15
N GLU A 36 -10.24 12.69 10.68
CA GLU A 36 -9.05 13.26 10.03
C GLU A 36 -7.90 12.24 10.05
N SER A 37 -7.62 11.66 11.21
CA SER A 37 -6.60 10.62 11.38
C SER A 37 -6.88 9.38 10.53
N LEU A 38 -8.16 9.00 10.38
CA LEU A 38 -8.57 7.90 9.48
C LEU A 38 -8.38 8.28 8.01
N GLY A 39 -8.65 9.53 7.63
CA GLY A 39 -8.42 10.04 6.28
C GLY A 39 -6.94 10.00 5.88
N GLU A 40 -6.05 10.45 6.77
CA GLU A 40 -4.60 10.36 6.55
C GLU A 40 -4.12 8.92 6.37
N LEU A 41 -4.71 7.99 7.12
CA LEU A 41 -4.39 6.57 7.01
C LEU A 41 -4.91 5.97 5.69
N ASP A 42 -6.09 6.40 5.23
CA ASP A 42 -6.65 6.01 3.95
C ASP A 42 -5.79 6.53 2.78
N GLU A 43 -5.37 7.80 2.81
CA GLU A 43 -4.45 8.38 1.82
C GLU A 43 -3.12 7.62 1.75
N ARG A 44 -2.55 7.29 2.92
CA ARG A 44 -1.30 6.53 2.97
C ARG A 44 -1.46 5.12 2.41
N THR A 45 -2.57 4.45 2.73
CA THR A 45 -2.86 3.10 2.21
C THR A 45 -3.00 3.14 0.68
N GLU A 46 -3.74 4.11 0.15
CA GLU A 46 -3.95 4.26 -1.29
C GLU A 46 -2.63 4.53 -2.03
N ALA A 47 -1.73 5.35 -1.48
CA ALA A 47 -0.43 5.62 -2.11
C ALA A 47 0.40 4.35 -2.35
N TYR A 48 0.39 3.39 -1.41
CA TYR A 48 1.10 2.12 -1.59
C TYR A 48 0.40 1.21 -2.61
N VAL A 49 -0.93 1.17 -2.60
CA VAL A 49 -1.73 0.42 -3.58
C VAL A 49 -1.54 0.98 -4.99
N ASP A 50 -1.51 2.29 -5.16
CA ASP A 50 -1.26 2.95 -6.45
C ASP A 50 0.14 2.65 -6.98
N GLY A 51 1.15 2.57 -6.09
CA GLY A 51 2.48 2.09 -6.46
C GLY A 51 2.46 0.67 -7.04
N LEU A 52 1.65 -0.24 -6.46
CA LEU A 52 1.48 -1.60 -6.98
C LEU A 52 0.76 -1.62 -8.33
N ARG A 53 -0.30 -0.81 -8.50
CA ARG A 53 -1.04 -0.70 -9.77
C ARG A 53 -0.15 -0.19 -10.91
N LEU A 54 0.64 0.85 -10.65
CA LEU A 54 1.60 1.39 -11.62
C LEU A 54 2.62 0.33 -12.09
N VAL A 55 3.13 -0.50 -11.18
CA VAL A 55 4.08 -1.57 -11.52
C VAL A 55 3.40 -2.69 -12.31
N CYS A 56 2.17 -3.08 -11.95
CA CYS A 56 1.37 -4.04 -12.72
C CYS A 56 1.13 -3.55 -14.15
N ASP A 57 0.68 -2.30 -14.31
CA ASP A 57 0.38 -1.70 -15.61
C ASP A 57 1.65 -1.47 -16.45
N ALA A 58 2.80 -1.23 -15.82
CA ALA A 58 4.05 -0.89 -16.51
C ALA A 58 4.85 -2.09 -17.05
N GLY A 59 4.59 -3.34 -16.63
CA GLY A 59 5.53 -4.41 -16.99
C GLY A 59 5.15 -5.87 -16.74
N TRP A 60 3.93 -6.18 -16.28
CA TRP A 60 3.51 -7.58 -16.07
C TRP A 60 2.57 -8.11 -17.18
N GLY A 61 2.32 -7.32 -18.23
CA GLY A 61 1.48 -7.72 -19.37
C GLY A 61 2.14 -8.68 -20.37
N ASP A 62 3.43 -8.97 -20.24
CA ASP A 62 4.21 -9.84 -21.16
C ASP A 62 4.87 -11.04 -20.45
N LEU A 63 4.46 -11.40 -19.22
CA LEU A 63 4.88 -12.64 -18.53
C LEU A 63 3.84 -13.76 -18.67
#